data_AF-T1BFL3-F1
#
_entry.id   AF-T1BFL3-F1
#
_cell.length_a   1.000
_cell.length_b   1.000
_cell.length_c   1.000
_cell.angle_alpha   90.00
_cell.angle_beta   90.00
_cell.angle_gamma   90.00
#
_symmetry.space_group_name_H-M   'P 1'
#
loop_
_entity.id
_entity.type
_entity.pdbx_description
1 polymer ?
#
loop_
_entity_poly.entity_id
_entity_poly.type
_entity_poly.pdbx_seq_one_letter_code
_entity_poly.pdbx_strand_id
1 'polypeptide(L)'
;MSRILRFGLTLVVALAGLAHARVGYAQLLPGTPPALAAKLGHPVAPALMQQLERASVAGLRSTQRPAASYIKAIQGPNLGKPPVLLYIGADYCPYCAAQRWGLALTLLRFGQLSGVRYMLSSADDVFANTATFTFQFAHFNSPYLRFQAIETANREQQKLMPMTAQAAQVFKTFDVPPYVQFSYG
;
A
#
# COMPACT_ATOMS: atom_id res chain seq x y z
N MET A 1 73.85 -24.74 44.45
CA MET A 1 73.25 -25.77 43.59
C MET A 1 71.75 -25.86 43.91
N SER A 2 70.92 -26.17 42.91
CA SER A 2 69.45 -26.34 42.95
C SER A 2 68.65 -25.02 42.88
N ARG A 3 68.31 -24.54 41.68
CA ARG A 3 67.23 -24.92 40.73
C ARG A 3 65.85 -24.39 41.11
N ILE A 4 65.51 -23.37 40.33
CA ILE A 4 64.23 -22.71 40.05
C ILE A 4 63.08 -23.71 39.87
N LEU A 5 61.92 -23.41 40.48
CA LEU A 5 60.62 -23.73 39.90
C LEU A 5 59.57 -22.73 40.40
N ARG A 6 59.19 -21.80 39.52
CA ARG A 6 58.08 -20.86 39.70
C ARG A 6 56.82 -21.53 39.16
N PHE A 7 55.86 -21.86 40.01
CA PHE A 7 54.49 -22.15 39.60
C PHE A 7 53.63 -20.91 39.90
N GLY A 8 53.40 -20.09 38.88
CA GLY A 8 52.42 -19.02 38.92
C GLY A 8 51.02 -19.58 38.66
N LEU A 9 50.15 -19.49 39.66
CA LEU A 9 48.73 -19.82 39.55
C LEU A 9 48.02 -18.62 38.90
N THR A 10 47.72 -18.69 37.61
CA THR A 10 46.91 -17.70 36.90
C THR A 10 45.44 -17.92 37.22
N LEU A 11 44.87 -17.03 38.04
CA LEU A 11 43.44 -16.94 38.31
C LEU A 11 42.73 -16.36 37.07
N VAL A 12 42.03 -17.20 36.30
CA VAL A 12 41.17 -16.74 35.19
C VAL A 12 39.86 -16.24 35.79
N VAL A 13 39.70 -14.92 35.86
CA VAL A 13 38.43 -14.27 36.20
C VAL A 13 37.52 -14.36 34.98
N ALA A 14 36.53 -15.26 35.03
CA ALA A 14 35.47 -15.33 34.04
C ALA A 14 34.51 -14.13 34.26
N LEU A 15 34.67 -13.08 33.46
CA LEU A 15 33.68 -12.01 33.33
C LEU A 15 32.44 -12.58 32.61
N ALA A 16 31.46 -13.06 33.39
CA ALA A 16 30.13 -13.31 32.89
C ALA A 16 29.49 -11.96 32.50
N GLY A 17 29.61 -11.60 31.22
CA GLY A 17 28.92 -10.45 30.66
C GLY A 17 27.42 -10.62 30.82
N LEU A 18 26.78 -9.72 31.56
CA LEU A 18 25.34 -9.52 31.54
C LEU A 18 24.96 -8.97 30.16
N ALA A 19 24.82 -9.88 29.20
CA ALA A 19 24.11 -9.61 27.97
C ALA A 19 22.68 -9.24 28.35
N HIS A 20 22.40 -7.94 28.33
CA HIS A 20 21.03 -7.46 28.35
C HIS A 20 20.39 -8.09 27.11
N ALA A 21 19.49 -9.05 27.34
CA ALA A 21 18.69 -9.61 26.28
C ALA A 21 18.01 -8.43 25.58
N ARG A 22 18.51 -8.06 24.40
CA ARG A 22 17.74 -7.30 23.44
C ARG A 22 16.60 -8.25 23.06
N VAL A 23 15.53 -8.23 23.83
CA VAL A 23 14.24 -8.72 23.39
C VAL A 23 13.97 -7.95 22.12
N GLY A 24 14.22 -8.62 20.99
CA GLY A 24 14.16 -7.98 19.69
C GLY A 24 12.74 -7.49 19.50
N TYR A 25 12.58 -6.19 19.29
CA TYR A 25 11.33 -5.61 18.80
C TYR A 25 10.78 -6.35 17.55
N ALA A 26 11.65 -7.06 16.82
CA ALA A 26 11.29 -7.96 15.73
C ALA A 26 10.34 -9.13 16.12
N GLN A 27 10.24 -9.51 17.40
CA GLN A 27 9.30 -10.54 17.86
C GLN A 27 7.90 -9.99 18.19
N LEU A 28 7.72 -8.66 18.17
CA LEU A 28 6.45 -8.00 18.54
C LEU A 28 5.63 -7.52 17.34
N LEU A 29 6.14 -7.62 16.11
CA LEU A 29 5.35 -7.39 14.91
C LEU A 29 4.63 -8.70 14.53
N PRO A 30 3.29 -8.76 14.57
CA PRO A 30 2.59 -9.93 14.09
C PRO A 30 2.84 -10.06 12.59
N GLY A 31 3.64 -11.06 12.21
CA GLY A 31 3.80 -11.47 10.83
C GLY A 31 2.44 -11.74 10.17
N THR A 32 2.41 -11.74 8.84
CA THR A 32 1.17 -11.94 8.07
C THR A 32 0.43 -13.20 8.52
N PRO A 33 -0.84 -13.12 8.96
CA PRO A 33 -1.62 -14.30 9.31
C PRO A 33 -1.65 -15.31 8.15
N PRO A 34 -1.40 -16.62 8.39
CA PRO A 34 -1.28 -17.61 7.32
C PRO A 34 -2.47 -17.66 6.36
N ALA A 35 -3.70 -17.52 6.88
CA ALA A 35 -4.91 -17.51 6.07
C ALA A 35 -4.98 -16.33 5.09
N LEU A 36 -4.41 -15.17 5.46
CA LEU A 36 -4.33 -14.00 4.58
C LEU A 36 -3.14 -14.13 3.62
N ALA A 37 -2.00 -14.62 4.10
CA ALA A 37 -0.83 -14.89 3.27
C ALA A 37 -1.16 -15.83 2.11
N ALA A 38 -1.97 -16.87 2.36
CA ALA A 38 -2.43 -17.82 1.35
C ALA A 38 -3.30 -17.20 0.23
N LYS A 39 -3.78 -15.96 0.39
CA LYS A 39 -4.57 -15.26 -0.64
C LYS A 39 -3.74 -14.25 -1.42
N LEU A 40 -2.57 -13.83 -0.94
CA LEU A 40 -1.76 -12.79 -1.57
C LEU A 40 -1.47 -13.12 -3.04
N GLY A 41 -1.69 -12.15 -3.92
CA GLY A 41 -1.44 -12.28 -5.35
C GLY A 41 -2.43 -13.18 -6.10
N HIS A 42 -3.37 -13.84 -5.42
CA HIS A 42 -4.44 -14.58 -6.10
C HIS A 42 -5.51 -13.62 -6.65
N PRO A 43 -6.15 -13.95 -7.79
CA PRO A 43 -7.26 -13.17 -8.31
C PRO A 43 -8.35 -12.96 -7.26
N VAL A 44 -8.91 -11.76 -7.22
CA VAL A 44 -10.08 -11.49 -6.37
C VAL A 44 -11.24 -12.36 -6.85
N ALA A 45 -11.94 -12.99 -5.89
CA ALA A 45 -13.02 -13.91 -6.22
C ALA A 45 -14.15 -13.18 -6.96
N PRO A 46 -14.77 -13.79 -8.00
CA PRO A 46 -15.87 -13.17 -8.73
C PRO A 46 -17.03 -12.73 -7.84
N ALA A 47 -17.35 -13.51 -6.80
CA ALA A 47 -18.38 -13.18 -5.83
C ALA A 47 -18.08 -11.86 -5.08
N LEU A 48 -16.81 -11.61 -4.71
CA LEU A 48 -16.43 -10.36 -4.07
C LEU A 48 -16.51 -9.18 -5.06
N MET A 49 -16.06 -9.36 -6.30
CA MET A 49 -16.20 -8.32 -7.33
C MET A 49 -17.67 -7.94 -7.56
N GLN A 50 -18.57 -8.91 -7.62
CA GLN A 50 -20.02 -8.67 -7.72
C GLN A 50 -20.59 -7.95 -6.50
N GLN A 51 -20.13 -8.30 -5.29
CA GLN A 51 -20.54 -7.59 -4.07
C GLN A 51 -20.10 -6.12 -4.11
N LEU A 52 -18.88 -5.83 -4.58
CA LEU A 52 -18.36 -4.47 -4.71
C LEU A 52 -19.12 -3.66 -5.76
N GLU A 53 -19.46 -4.28 -6.88
CA GLU A 53 -20.27 -3.63 -7.92
C GLU A 53 -21.66 -3.24 -7.37
N ARG A 54 -22.33 -4.17 -6.66
CA ARG A 54 -23.61 -3.88 -5.99
C ARG A 54 -23.48 -2.76 -4.96
N ALA A 55 -22.41 -2.78 -4.14
CA ALA A 55 -22.15 -1.73 -3.17
C ALA A 55 -21.90 -0.37 -3.85
N SER A 56 -21.18 -0.36 -4.96
CA SER A 56 -20.92 0.84 -5.76
C SER A 56 -22.22 1.46 -6.29
N VAL A 57 -23.12 0.64 -6.84
CA VAL A 57 -24.44 1.11 -7.32
C VAL A 57 -25.33 1.55 -6.16
N ALA A 58 -25.37 0.81 -5.06
CA ALA A 58 -26.15 1.16 -3.88
C ALA A 58 -25.76 2.53 -3.30
N GLY A 59 -24.47 2.87 -3.33
CA GLY A 59 -23.97 4.17 -2.91
C GLY A 59 -24.54 5.37 -3.67
N LEU A 60 -25.04 5.18 -4.90
CA LEU A 60 -25.71 6.25 -5.67
C LEU A 60 -27.09 6.64 -5.10
N ARG A 61 -27.69 5.77 -4.29
CA ARG A 61 -28.97 6.04 -3.62
C ARG A 61 -28.78 6.81 -2.32
N SER A 62 -27.54 7.00 -1.88
CA SER A 62 -27.25 7.78 -0.69
C SER A 62 -27.55 9.26 -0.94
N THR A 63 -28.50 9.81 -0.21
CA THR A 63 -28.81 11.24 -0.20
C THR A 63 -28.06 11.99 0.90
N GLN A 64 -27.36 11.26 1.78
CA GLN A 64 -26.53 11.81 2.84
C GLN A 64 -25.37 12.60 2.22
N ARG A 65 -25.38 13.92 2.42
CA ARG A 65 -24.23 14.75 2.06
C ARG A 65 -23.05 14.42 2.97
N PRO A 66 -21.83 14.25 2.44
CA PRO A 66 -20.65 14.09 3.29
C PRO A 66 -20.44 15.37 4.11
N ALA A 67 -20.05 15.20 5.38
CA ALA A 67 -19.83 16.32 6.30
C ALA A 67 -18.70 17.26 5.85
N ALA A 68 -17.77 16.74 5.04
CA ALA A 68 -16.73 17.51 4.36
C ALA A 68 -16.50 16.96 2.95
N SER A 69 -16.25 17.86 1.98
CA SER A 69 -15.75 17.49 0.65
C SER A 69 -14.38 18.14 0.44
N TYR A 70 -13.36 17.32 0.26
CA TYR A 70 -12.03 17.76 -0.14
C TYR A 70 -11.89 17.88 -1.68
N ILE A 71 -12.94 17.49 -2.41
CA ILE A 71 -12.98 17.62 -3.87
C ILE A 71 -13.32 19.07 -4.20
N LYS A 72 -12.34 19.78 -4.77
CA LYS A 72 -12.54 21.11 -5.37
C LYS A 72 -12.64 20.94 -6.88
N ALA A 73 -13.74 21.41 -7.46
CA ALA A 73 -13.86 21.49 -8.90
C ALA A 73 -12.81 22.46 -9.45
N ILE A 74 -12.01 22.00 -10.41
CA ILE A 74 -11.16 22.87 -11.21
C ILE A 74 -11.93 23.28 -12.46
N GLN A 75 -11.83 24.56 -12.85
CA GLN A 75 -12.35 25.02 -14.12
C GLN A 75 -11.32 24.73 -15.21
N GLY A 76 -11.76 24.11 -16.30
CA GLY A 76 -10.90 23.78 -17.43
C GLY A 76 -11.73 23.62 -18.70
N PRO A 77 -11.09 23.71 -19.88
CA PRO A 77 -11.77 23.47 -21.15
C PRO A 77 -12.28 22.03 -21.21
N ASN A 78 -13.34 21.81 -21.98
CA ASN A 78 -13.78 20.45 -22.29
C ASN A 78 -12.64 19.69 -22.99
N LEU A 79 -12.29 18.52 -22.47
CA LEU A 79 -11.18 17.72 -22.99
C LEU A 79 -11.47 17.08 -24.35
N GLY A 80 -12.74 16.99 -24.77
CA GLY A 80 -13.16 16.35 -26.03
C GLY A 80 -12.89 14.84 -26.09
N LYS A 81 -12.38 14.26 -24.99
CA LYS A 81 -12.06 12.85 -24.81
C LYS A 81 -12.21 12.46 -23.33
N PRO A 82 -12.41 11.17 -23.01
CA PRO A 82 -12.48 10.73 -21.63
C PRO A 82 -11.24 11.15 -20.81
N PRO A 83 -11.41 11.76 -19.63
CA PRO A 83 -10.29 12.09 -18.75
C PRO A 83 -9.57 10.83 -18.27
N VAL A 84 -8.32 11.00 -17.80
CA VAL A 84 -7.55 9.93 -17.16
C VAL A 84 -7.64 10.09 -15.65
N LEU A 85 -8.08 9.04 -14.96
CA LEU A 85 -7.90 8.88 -13.52
C LEU A 85 -6.54 8.22 -13.30
N LEU A 86 -5.57 9.00 -12.83
CA LEU A 86 -4.24 8.52 -12.47
C LEU A 86 -4.22 8.14 -10.98
N TYR A 87 -3.80 6.91 -10.70
CA TYR A 87 -3.50 6.44 -9.36
C TYR A 87 -2.01 6.13 -9.26
N ILE A 88 -1.35 6.68 -8.24
CA ILE A 88 0.03 6.39 -7.86
C ILE A 88 0.00 5.93 -6.41
N GLY A 89 0.51 4.74 -6.15
CA GLY A 89 0.61 4.19 -4.80
C GLY A 89 1.72 3.14 -4.71
N ALA A 90 1.68 2.35 -3.65
CA ALA A 90 2.58 1.22 -3.45
C ALA A 90 1.88 0.13 -2.63
N ASP A 91 2.13 -1.14 -2.94
CA ASP A 91 1.44 -2.26 -2.28
C ASP A 91 1.74 -2.29 -0.78
N TYR A 92 2.94 -1.89 -0.35
CA TYR A 92 3.31 -1.84 1.07
C TYR A 92 2.51 -0.80 1.88
N CYS A 93 2.01 0.26 1.24
CA CYS A 93 1.48 1.45 1.90
C CYS A 93 0.05 1.24 2.43
N PRO A 94 -0.21 1.37 3.76
CA PRO A 94 -1.53 1.13 4.34
C PRO A 94 -2.58 2.18 3.99
N TYR A 95 -2.18 3.44 3.84
CA TYR A 95 -3.10 4.49 3.39
C TYR A 95 -3.56 4.26 1.95
N CYS A 96 -2.64 3.79 1.11
CA CYS A 96 -2.90 3.36 -0.25
C CYS A 96 -3.85 2.15 -0.24
N ALA A 97 -3.61 1.18 0.65
CA ALA A 97 -4.49 0.02 0.85
C ALA A 97 -5.94 0.42 1.14
N ALA A 98 -6.15 1.43 2.00
CA ALA A 98 -7.47 1.99 2.26
C ALA A 98 -8.04 2.74 1.04
N GLN A 99 -7.25 3.60 0.39
CA GLN A 99 -7.68 4.38 -0.78
C GLN A 99 -8.15 3.50 -1.95
N ARG A 100 -7.49 2.36 -2.18
CA ARG A 100 -7.83 1.44 -3.28
C ARG A 100 -9.28 0.95 -3.23
N TRP A 101 -9.86 0.75 -2.04
CA TRP A 101 -11.27 0.36 -1.89
C TRP A 101 -12.23 1.39 -2.47
N GLY A 102 -12.08 2.66 -2.09
CA GLY A 102 -12.91 3.75 -2.62
C GLY A 102 -12.72 3.93 -4.13
N LEU A 103 -11.49 3.74 -4.60
CA LEU A 103 -11.18 3.82 -6.02
C LEU A 103 -11.80 2.66 -6.81
N ALA A 104 -11.74 1.41 -6.34
CA ALA A 104 -12.39 0.29 -7.01
C ALA A 104 -13.91 0.45 -7.08
N LEU A 105 -14.54 0.91 -6.00
CA LEU A 105 -15.97 1.23 -6.02
C LEU A 105 -16.28 2.29 -7.07
N THR A 106 -15.46 3.34 -7.18
CA THR A 106 -15.60 4.38 -8.20
C THR A 106 -15.44 3.82 -9.61
N LEU A 107 -14.41 3.01 -9.86
CA LEU A 107 -14.19 2.39 -11.17
C LEU A 107 -15.35 1.48 -11.55
N LEU A 108 -15.83 0.62 -10.64
CA LEU A 108 -17.00 -0.24 -10.85
C LEU A 108 -18.29 0.55 -11.11
N ARG A 109 -18.36 1.82 -10.70
CA ARG A 109 -19.49 2.71 -11.03
C ARG A 109 -19.45 3.19 -12.47
N PHE A 110 -18.24 3.48 -12.97
CA PHE A 110 -18.02 4.11 -14.26
C PHE A 110 -17.57 3.12 -15.34
N GLY A 111 -17.50 1.83 -15.05
CA GLY A 111 -17.06 0.86 -16.03
C GLY A 111 -16.87 -0.53 -15.44
N GLN A 112 -16.08 -1.34 -16.13
CA GLN A 112 -15.79 -2.71 -15.74
C GLN A 112 -14.35 -2.80 -15.25
N LEU A 113 -14.18 -3.15 -13.98
CA LEU A 113 -12.88 -3.41 -13.36
C LEU A 113 -12.68 -4.92 -13.23
N SER A 114 -11.54 -5.43 -13.70
CA SER A 114 -11.16 -6.83 -13.59
C SER A 114 -9.65 -6.98 -13.39
N GLY A 115 -9.18 -8.22 -13.20
CA GLY A 115 -7.74 -8.53 -13.08
C GLY A 115 -7.09 -8.17 -11.75
N VAL A 116 -7.78 -7.46 -10.85
CA VAL A 116 -7.27 -7.16 -9.51
C VAL A 116 -7.00 -8.43 -8.69
N ARG A 117 -5.97 -8.38 -7.85
CA ARG A 117 -5.52 -9.49 -7.00
C ARG A 117 -5.50 -9.09 -5.54
N TYR A 118 -5.79 -10.03 -4.65
CA TYR A 118 -5.73 -9.79 -3.21
C TYR A 118 -4.33 -9.31 -2.80
N MET A 119 -4.29 -8.32 -1.92
CA MET A 119 -3.07 -7.74 -1.42
C MET A 119 -3.26 -7.28 0.03
N LEU A 120 -2.16 -7.10 0.74
CA LEU A 120 -2.13 -6.49 2.07
C LEU A 120 -1.05 -5.40 2.06
N SER A 121 -1.19 -4.37 2.90
CA SER A 121 -0.04 -3.53 3.25
C SER A 121 1.09 -4.36 3.88
N SER A 122 2.27 -3.76 4.00
CA SER A 122 3.41 -4.40 4.67
C SER A 122 3.02 -4.85 6.08
N ALA A 123 3.66 -5.93 6.55
CA ALA A 123 3.51 -6.40 7.94
C ALA A 123 4.23 -5.48 8.94
N ASP A 124 5.12 -4.62 8.47
CA ASP A 124 6.04 -3.83 9.30
C ASP A 124 5.72 -2.32 9.30
N ASP A 125 4.59 -1.91 8.72
CA ASP A 125 4.15 -0.51 8.65
C ASP A 125 3.16 -0.17 9.78
N VAL A 126 2.85 1.12 10.00
CA VAL A 126 1.98 1.63 11.07
C VAL A 126 0.63 0.92 11.15
N PHE A 127 0.06 0.54 10.01
CA PHE A 127 -1.15 -0.30 9.93
C PHE A 127 -0.83 -1.59 9.18
N ALA A 128 -0.19 -2.51 9.90
CA ALA A 128 0.25 -3.79 9.38
C ALA A 128 -0.88 -4.61 8.75
N ASN A 129 -0.60 -5.29 7.64
CA ASN A 129 -1.50 -6.26 7.01
C ASN A 129 -2.91 -5.70 6.66
N THR A 130 -3.02 -4.40 6.37
CA THR A 130 -4.28 -3.77 5.96
C THR A 130 -4.79 -4.42 4.68
N ALA A 131 -5.96 -5.05 4.75
CA ALA A 131 -6.52 -5.81 3.65
C ALA A 131 -6.94 -4.95 2.46
N THR A 132 -6.53 -5.35 1.26
CA THR A 132 -6.78 -4.60 0.02
C THR A 132 -6.64 -5.51 -1.21
N PHE A 133 -6.48 -4.89 -2.38
CA PHE A 133 -6.08 -5.52 -3.63
C PHE A 133 -5.00 -4.67 -4.29
N THR A 134 -4.26 -5.22 -5.24
CA THR A 134 -3.30 -4.46 -6.06
C THR A 134 -3.90 -4.13 -7.43
N PHE A 135 -3.59 -2.94 -7.94
CA PHE A 135 -3.98 -2.54 -9.30
C PHE A 135 -2.94 -2.89 -10.37
N GLN A 136 -1.81 -3.50 -10.01
CA GLN A 136 -0.76 -3.90 -10.97
C GLN A 136 -1.30 -4.70 -12.17
N PHE A 137 -2.32 -5.53 -11.92
CA PHE A 137 -2.93 -6.42 -12.91
C PHE A 137 -4.32 -5.95 -13.35
N ALA A 138 -4.71 -4.74 -12.99
CA ALA A 138 -6.06 -4.24 -13.24
C ALA A 138 -6.28 -3.98 -14.73
N HIS A 139 -7.42 -4.43 -15.22
CA HIS A 139 -7.98 -4.03 -16.50
C HIS A 139 -9.23 -3.21 -16.25
N PHE A 140 -9.34 -2.07 -16.94
CA PHE A 140 -10.49 -1.18 -16.82
C PHE A 140 -11.01 -0.78 -18.18
N ASN A 141 -12.31 -0.99 -18.40
CA ASN A 141 -13.01 -0.56 -19.61
C ASN A 141 -14.16 0.39 -19.25
N SER A 142 -14.21 1.54 -19.92
CA SER A 142 -15.21 2.58 -19.64
C SER A 142 -15.35 3.55 -20.81
N PRO A 143 -16.58 4.02 -21.12
CA PRO A 143 -16.78 5.13 -22.05
C PRO A 143 -16.59 6.50 -21.38
N TYR A 144 -16.46 6.57 -20.05
CA TYR A 144 -16.48 7.83 -19.29
C TYR A 144 -15.09 8.32 -18.90
N LEU A 145 -14.17 7.41 -18.56
CA LEU A 145 -12.80 7.75 -18.17
C LEU A 145 -11.83 6.62 -18.51
N ARG A 146 -10.55 6.95 -18.59
CA ARG A 146 -9.46 5.97 -18.63
C ARG A 146 -8.85 5.83 -17.25
N PHE A 147 -8.45 4.62 -16.88
CA PHE A 147 -7.74 4.38 -15.62
C PHE A 147 -6.28 4.06 -15.89
N GLN A 148 -5.39 4.73 -15.16
CA GLN A 148 -3.96 4.44 -15.16
C GLN A 148 -3.51 4.24 -13.71
N ALA A 149 -3.14 3.01 -13.37
CA ALA A 149 -2.58 2.68 -12.07
C ALA A 149 -1.06 2.53 -12.16
N ILE A 150 -0.37 3.00 -11.13
CA ILE A 150 1.07 2.78 -10.93
C ILE A 150 1.28 2.36 -9.47
N GLU A 151 1.58 1.08 -9.27
CA GLU A 151 2.06 0.54 -7.99
C GLU A 151 3.59 0.60 -7.99
N THR A 152 4.14 1.65 -7.40
CA THR A 152 5.57 1.98 -7.48
C THR A 152 6.48 0.95 -6.80
N ALA A 153 5.98 0.31 -5.75
CA ALA A 153 6.66 -0.76 -5.03
C ALA A 153 5.70 -1.87 -4.61
N ASN A 154 6.22 -3.09 -4.50
CA ASN A 154 5.51 -4.24 -3.98
C ASN A 154 5.40 -4.18 -2.45
N ARG A 155 4.82 -5.22 -1.87
CA ARG A 155 4.58 -5.32 -0.43
C ARG A 155 5.88 -5.33 0.38
N GLU A 156 6.95 -5.85 -0.18
CA GLU A 156 8.30 -5.90 0.37
C GLU A 156 9.12 -4.64 0.05
N GLN A 157 8.47 -3.56 -0.40
CA GLN A 157 9.08 -2.27 -0.76
C GLN A 157 10.09 -2.30 -1.92
N GLN A 158 10.09 -3.39 -2.69
CA GLN A 158 10.88 -3.49 -3.91
C GLN A 158 10.16 -2.80 -5.06
N LYS A 159 10.90 -2.16 -5.96
CA LYS A 159 10.32 -1.49 -7.14
C LYS A 159 9.44 -2.45 -7.95
N LEU A 160 8.24 -2.00 -8.32
CA LEU A 160 7.24 -2.86 -8.98
C LEU A 160 6.86 -2.35 -10.37
N MET A 161 6.25 -1.16 -10.46
CA MET A 161 5.91 -0.53 -11.74
C MET A 161 6.72 0.74 -11.97
N PRO A 162 7.25 0.97 -13.18
CA PRO A 162 7.94 2.22 -13.48
C PRO A 162 6.93 3.37 -13.60
N MET A 163 7.30 4.54 -13.07
CA MET A 163 6.53 5.76 -13.27
C MET A 163 6.83 6.33 -14.67
N THR A 164 5.80 6.60 -15.46
CA THR A 164 5.98 7.26 -16.77
C THR A 164 6.36 8.73 -16.56
N ALA A 165 7.05 9.33 -17.53
CA ALA A 165 7.41 10.75 -17.46
C ALA A 165 6.17 11.66 -17.30
N GLN A 166 5.07 11.32 -17.98
CA GLN A 166 3.81 12.06 -17.88
C GLN A 166 3.18 11.94 -16.48
N ALA A 167 3.14 10.73 -15.91
CA ALA A 167 2.62 10.53 -14.55
C ALA A 167 3.50 11.24 -13.50
N ALA A 168 4.82 11.18 -13.65
CA ALA A 168 5.77 11.89 -12.80
C ALA A 168 5.54 13.41 -12.82
N GLN A 169 5.29 13.97 -14.00
CA GLN A 169 5.02 15.40 -14.14
C GLN A 169 3.70 15.79 -13.47
N VAL A 170 2.63 15.00 -13.66
CA VAL A 170 1.33 15.23 -12.99
C VAL A 170 1.50 15.15 -11.48
N PHE A 171 2.16 14.09 -10.99
CA PHE A 171 2.43 13.90 -9.57
C PHE A 171 3.19 15.08 -8.96
N LYS A 172 4.32 15.48 -9.56
CA LYS A 172 5.10 16.65 -9.12
C LYS A 172 4.28 17.96 -9.10
N THR A 173 3.32 18.10 -10.01
CA THR A 173 2.49 19.32 -10.11
C THR A 173 1.40 19.38 -9.04
N PHE A 174 0.80 18.23 -8.70
CA PHE A 174 -0.40 18.18 -7.84
C PHE A 174 -0.17 17.57 -6.46
N ASP A 175 0.89 16.81 -6.23
CA ASP A 175 1.27 16.30 -4.91
C ASP A 175 2.09 17.33 -4.12
N VAL A 176 1.63 18.59 -4.12
CA VAL A 176 2.20 19.70 -3.37
C VAL A 176 1.09 20.61 -2.84
N PRO A 177 1.30 21.37 -1.76
CA PRO A 177 0.39 22.45 -1.38
C PRO A 177 0.18 23.45 -2.52
N PRO A 178 -1.03 24.01 -2.70
CA PRO A 178 -2.24 23.86 -1.88
C PRO A 178 -3.17 22.72 -2.33
N TYR A 179 -2.74 21.86 -3.26
CA TYR A 179 -3.59 20.79 -3.82
C TYR A 179 -3.75 19.62 -2.84
N VAL A 180 -2.71 19.33 -2.07
CA VAL A 180 -2.72 18.37 -0.94
C VAL A 180 -2.25 19.06 0.34
N GLN A 181 -2.73 18.61 1.49
CA GLN A 181 -2.29 19.12 2.79
C GLN A 181 -0.89 18.62 3.17
N PHE A 182 -0.57 17.40 2.74
CA PHE A 182 0.72 16.76 2.93
C PHE A 182 1.18 16.25 1.56
N SER A 183 2.37 16.65 1.13
CA SER A 183 3.03 16.10 -0.06
C SER A 183 3.80 14.84 0.32
N TYR A 184 3.74 13.82 -0.52
CA TYR A 184 4.68 12.70 -0.47
C TYR A 184 5.91 13.08 -1.31
N GLY A 185 6.73 13.99 -0.75
CA GLY A 185 7.99 14.48 -1.32
C GLY A 185 9.17 14.14 -0.43
#